data_AF-A0A3A9SDI5-F1
#
_entry.id   AF-A0A3A9SDI5-F1
#
_cell.length_a   1.000
_cell.length_b   1.000
_cell.length_c   1.000
_cell.angle_alpha   90.00
_cell.angle_beta   90.00
_cell.angle_gamma   90.00
#
_symmetry.space_group_name_H-M   'P 1'
#
loop_
_entity.id
_entity.type
_entity.pdbx_description
1 polymer ?
#
loop_
_entity_poly.entity_id
_entity_poly.type
_entity_poly.pdbx_seq_one_letter_code
_entity_poly.pdbx_strand_id
1 'polypeptide(L)'
;MSRKRGYELLILITYIAMSAVCIYLQFFSKSQAGGLSNLIVNVTMLVIAGIIFASCVFGSLLPTSSMTADLIEVAERIEDDAKNAHDFLWDQYLKNKDDMFEDKRLLRQFKDYKLELQRISGSGDVYYKCDIEDYIGYDLIDAVIHRERLSQVAGVMTGLGILGTFIGLSLGLQSFNTGTTAEITGSIEPLMNGIKVAFHTSIYGMVFSLVFNYVFKRRLDDAENALEYFLRNFKKYVLPDTDKLGINKMMELQVQQTKAVTDLTNALTHELPEGLKTFLEPQFDHLDSTIDSFSRMATRNQMDQLERVVENFIVEMNRTMGNSFSDLSKIVNQTMYVQEANEKQLKEIYEKNAVAADGMVKAVNEMENVTQQLKEVSETVSKYVKEVRTLEAQIASYGNK
;
A
#
# COMPACT_ATOMS: atom_id res chain seq x y z
N MET A 1 -19.25 -49.14 22.26
CA MET A 1 -18.72 -50.45 22.72
C MET A 1 -17.58 -50.83 21.79
N SER A 2 -16.37 -50.39 22.11
CA SER A 2 -15.19 -50.48 21.25
C SER A 2 -14.95 -51.93 20.81
N ARG A 3 -15.10 -52.20 19.51
CA ARG A 3 -14.70 -53.47 18.88
C ARG A 3 -13.17 -53.50 18.84
N LYS A 4 -12.52 -53.73 19.99
CA LYS A 4 -11.14 -54.20 20.03
C LYS A 4 -11.14 -55.54 19.29
N ARG A 5 -10.82 -55.51 18.00
CA ARG A 5 -10.56 -56.74 17.25
C ARG A 5 -9.43 -57.44 18.02
N GLY A 6 -9.46 -58.76 18.15
CA GLY A 6 -8.53 -59.50 19.03
C GLY A 6 -7.47 -60.28 18.25
N TYR A 7 -6.90 -59.73 17.17
CA TYR A 7 -5.96 -60.46 16.31
C TYR A 7 -4.69 -60.91 17.04
N GLU A 8 -4.29 -60.21 18.11
CA GLU A 8 -3.20 -60.61 19.00
C GLU A 8 -3.46 -61.98 19.64
N LEU A 9 -4.73 -62.33 19.84
CA LEU A 9 -5.15 -63.61 20.39
C LEU A 9 -4.88 -64.75 19.40
N LEU A 10 -4.82 -64.49 18.08
CA LEU A 10 -4.37 -65.48 17.09
C LEU A 10 -2.90 -65.85 17.31
N ILE A 11 -2.02 -64.88 17.60
CA ILE A 11 -0.61 -65.16 17.91
C ILE A 11 -0.52 -66.07 19.14
N LEU A 12 -1.29 -65.75 20.20
CA LEU A 12 -1.31 -66.54 21.42
C LEU A 12 -1.88 -67.95 21.19
N ILE A 13 -3.00 -68.09 20.49
CA ILE A 13 -3.59 -69.39 20.15
C ILE A 13 -2.60 -70.21 19.34
N THR A 14 -1.99 -69.64 18.30
CA THR A 14 -1.00 -70.33 17.48
C THR A 14 0.19 -70.76 18.32
N TYR A 15 0.71 -69.90 19.20
CA TYR A 15 1.81 -70.25 20.08
C TYR A 15 1.48 -71.42 21.02
N ILE A 16 0.30 -71.39 21.65
CA ILE A 16 -0.17 -72.48 22.52
C ILE A 16 -0.38 -73.76 21.73
N ALA A 17 -1.02 -73.69 20.56
CA ALA A 17 -1.27 -74.84 19.70
C ALA A 17 0.04 -75.50 19.24
N MET A 18 1.00 -74.70 18.75
CA MET A 18 2.30 -75.24 18.31
C MET A 18 3.12 -75.79 19.48
N SER A 19 3.04 -75.16 20.67
CA SER A 19 3.67 -75.69 21.88
C SER A 19 3.04 -77.03 22.30
N ALA A 20 1.72 -77.16 22.24
CA ALA A 20 1.01 -78.41 22.54
C ALA A 20 1.36 -79.52 21.54
N VAL A 21 1.41 -79.18 20.24
CA VAL A 21 1.89 -80.10 19.18
C VAL A 21 3.32 -80.54 19.48
N CYS A 22 4.21 -79.62 19.88
CA CYS A 22 5.58 -79.96 20.22
C CYS A 22 5.68 -80.89 21.44
N ILE A 23 4.92 -80.64 22.49
CA ILE A 23 4.89 -81.49 23.68
C ILE A 23 4.32 -82.87 23.34
N TYR A 24 3.24 -82.92 22.55
CA TYR A 24 2.59 -84.17 22.13
C TYR A 24 3.55 -85.05 21.33
N LEU A 25 4.20 -84.48 20.32
CA LEU A 25 5.19 -85.19 19.51
C LEU A 25 6.37 -85.68 20.35
N GLN A 26 6.77 -84.94 21.38
CA GLN A 26 7.92 -85.29 22.20
C GLN A 26 7.63 -86.40 23.24
N PHE A 27 6.43 -86.44 23.83
CA PHE A 27 6.12 -87.36 24.94
C PHE A 27 5.21 -88.54 24.55
N PHE A 28 4.33 -88.38 23.56
CA PHE A 28 3.33 -89.40 23.22
C PHE A 28 3.69 -90.23 21.98
N SER A 29 4.65 -89.78 21.18
CA SER A 29 5.16 -90.54 20.04
C SER A 29 6.24 -91.53 20.52
N LYS A 30 5.86 -92.80 20.73
CA LYS A 30 6.77 -93.88 21.17
C LYS A 30 8.00 -94.11 20.25
N SER A 31 8.01 -93.54 19.04
CA SER A 31 9.13 -93.54 18.06
C SER A 31 10.04 -92.30 18.18
N GLN A 32 9.80 -91.44 19.16
CA GLN A 32 10.31 -90.07 19.20
C GLN A 32 10.83 -89.67 20.59
N ALA A 33 11.10 -90.63 21.47
CA ALA A 33 11.95 -90.44 22.64
C ALA A 33 13.41 -90.22 22.17
N GLY A 34 13.62 -89.15 21.41
CA GLY A 34 14.94 -88.64 21.08
C GLY A 34 15.62 -88.20 22.38
N GLY A 35 16.95 -88.29 22.38
CA GLY A 35 17.76 -87.89 23.52
C GLY A 35 17.44 -86.49 24.02
N LEU A 36 17.80 -86.23 25.29
CA LEU A 36 17.65 -84.95 26.00
C LEU A 36 18.01 -83.72 25.13
N SER A 37 18.99 -83.84 24.23
CA SER A 37 19.41 -82.79 23.30
C SER A 37 18.30 -82.27 22.39
N ASN A 38 17.48 -83.15 21.83
CA ASN A 38 16.41 -82.80 20.89
C ASN A 38 15.27 -82.02 21.57
N LEU A 39 14.92 -82.42 22.79
CA LEU A 39 13.96 -81.70 23.63
C LEU A 39 14.47 -80.29 23.92
N ILE A 40 15.73 -80.16 24.31
CA ILE A 40 16.35 -78.88 24.66
C ILE A 40 16.26 -77.91 23.48
N VAL A 41 16.56 -78.35 22.26
CA VAL A 41 16.51 -77.48 21.07
C VAL A 41 15.10 -76.96 20.81
N ASN A 42 14.09 -77.85 20.81
CA ASN A 42 12.70 -77.48 20.56
C ASN A 42 12.17 -76.51 21.62
N VAL A 43 12.41 -76.80 22.90
CA VAL A 43 11.97 -75.94 24.00
C VAL A 43 12.67 -74.59 23.95
N THR A 44 13.98 -74.56 23.69
CA THR A 44 14.74 -73.31 23.58
C THR A 44 14.20 -72.42 22.46
N MET A 45 13.94 -73.00 21.28
CA MET A 45 13.35 -72.26 20.15
C MET A 45 11.97 -71.71 20.46
N LEU A 46 11.10 -72.50 21.10
CA LEU A 46 9.77 -72.04 21.51
C LEU A 46 9.86 -70.91 22.53
N VAL A 47 10.75 -71.01 23.53
CA VAL A 47 10.96 -69.94 24.52
C VAL A 47 11.43 -68.65 23.85
N ILE A 48 12.39 -68.73 22.92
CA ILE A 48 12.86 -67.56 22.16
C ILE A 48 11.71 -66.94 21.37
N ALA A 49 10.94 -67.74 20.64
CA ALA A 49 9.78 -67.27 19.88
C ALA A 49 8.73 -66.63 20.80
N GLY A 50 8.46 -67.22 21.96
CA GLY A 50 7.52 -66.72 22.96
C GLY A 50 7.93 -65.36 23.52
N ILE A 51 9.21 -65.17 23.83
CA ILE A 51 9.74 -63.86 24.28
C ILE A 51 9.56 -62.80 23.19
N ILE A 52 9.89 -63.13 21.93
CA ILE A 52 9.73 -62.21 20.81
C ILE A 52 8.26 -61.83 20.62
N PHE A 53 7.35 -62.80 20.63
CA PHE A 53 5.92 -62.54 20.50
C PHE A 53 5.36 -61.73 21.66
N ALA A 54 5.71 -62.05 22.90
CA ALA A 54 5.31 -61.25 24.05
C ALA A 54 5.78 -59.80 23.92
N SER A 55 7.05 -59.59 23.55
CA SER A 55 7.61 -58.26 23.31
C SER A 55 6.86 -57.49 22.21
N CYS A 56 6.51 -58.15 21.10
CA CYS A 56 5.75 -57.54 20.01
C CYS A 56 4.31 -57.20 20.41
N VAL A 57 3.63 -58.11 21.11
CA VAL A 57 2.24 -57.93 21.53
C VAL A 57 2.11 -56.81 22.55
N PHE A 58 2.89 -56.85 23.63
CA PHE A 58 2.81 -55.84 24.70
C PHE A 58 3.49 -54.52 24.33
N GLY A 59 4.57 -54.54 23.57
CA GLY A 59 5.35 -53.35 23.22
C GLY A 59 4.81 -52.56 22.03
N SER A 60 4.16 -53.22 21.07
CA SER A 60 3.72 -52.60 19.82
C SER A 60 2.24 -52.82 19.53
N LEU A 61 1.78 -54.07 19.40
CA LEU A 61 0.44 -54.36 18.88
C LEU A 61 -0.70 -53.89 19.80
N LEU A 62 -0.60 -54.12 21.11
CA LEU A 62 -1.61 -53.67 22.08
C LEU A 62 -1.69 -52.14 22.18
N PRO A 63 -0.56 -51.40 22.30
CA PRO A 63 -0.60 -49.95 22.21
C PRO A 63 -1.20 -49.43 20.90
N THR A 64 -0.84 -50.01 19.75
CA THR A 64 -1.45 -49.65 18.47
C THR A 64 -2.95 -49.89 18.49
N SER A 65 -3.40 -51.05 18.97
CA SER A 65 -4.83 -51.40 19.09
C SER A 65 -5.62 -50.43 19.98
N SER A 66 -5.01 -49.98 21.09
CA SER A 66 -5.60 -48.97 21.97
C SER A 66 -5.75 -47.63 21.26
N MET A 67 -4.69 -47.18 20.57
CA MET A 67 -4.68 -45.95 19.80
C MET A 67 -5.67 -45.99 18.62
N THR A 68 -5.78 -47.11 17.91
CA THR A 68 -6.76 -47.34 16.84
C THR A 68 -8.19 -47.22 17.37
N ALA A 69 -8.47 -47.83 18.52
CA ALA A 69 -9.79 -47.76 19.14
C ALA A 69 -10.17 -46.32 19.52
N ASP A 70 -9.23 -45.58 20.10
CA ASP A 70 -9.43 -44.18 20.50
C ASP A 70 -9.61 -43.26 19.28
N LEU A 71 -8.85 -43.45 18.20
CA LEU A 71 -9.05 -42.73 16.93
C LEU A 71 -10.46 -42.94 16.37
N ILE A 72 -10.96 -44.18 16.35
CA ILE A 72 -12.30 -44.51 15.86
C ILE A 72 -13.35 -43.87 16.77
N GLU A 73 -13.22 -44.02 18.09
CA GLU A 73 -14.17 -43.48 19.07
C GLU A 73 -14.27 -41.96 18.98
N VAL A 74 -13.14 -41.28 18.85
CA VAL A 74 -13.10 -39.83 18.67
C VAL A 74 -13.70 -39.42 17.33
N ALA A 75 -13.42 -40.16 16.25
CA ALA A 75 -13.99 -39.89 14.93
C ALA A 75 -15.51 -40.07 14.91
N GLU A 76 -16.04 -41.11 15.55
CA GLU A 76 -17.47 -41.37 15.72
C GLU A 76 -18.11 -40.25 16.56
N ARG A 77 -17.47 -39.86 17.66
CA ARG A 77 -17.96 -38.76 18.52
C ARG A 77 -18.02 -37.43 17.76
N ILE A 78 -17.01 -37.11 16.92
CA ILE A 78 -17.05 -35.93 16.05
C ILE A 78 -18.23 -36.01 15.09
N GLU A 79 -18.44 -37.15 14.46
CA GLU A 79 -19.53 -37.33 13.49
C GLU A 79 -20.91 -37.20 14.15
N ASP A 80 -21.08 -37.74 15.36
CA ASP A 80 -22.34 -37.65 16.11
C ASP A 80 -22.58 -36.26 16.70
N ASP A 81 -21.55 -35.60 17.23
CA ASP A 81 -21.64 -34.20 17.65
C ASP A 81 -22.04 -33.31 16.45
N ALA A 82 -21.52 -33.59 15.24
CA ALA A 82 -21.82 -32.84 14.02
C ALA A 82 -23.24 -33.08 13.48
N LYS A 83 -23.85 -34.24 13.75
CA LYS A 83 -25.27 -34.49 13.43
C LYS A 83 -26.21 -33.68 14.33
N ASN A 84 -25.78 -33.41 15.56
CA ASN A 84 -26.59 -32.71 16.57
C ASN A 84 -26.33 -31.20 16.58
N ALA A 85 -25.18 -30.75 16.09
CA ALA A 85 -24.82 -29.35 15.95
C ALA A 85 -25.13 -28.83 14.53
N HIS A 86 -25.81 -27.69 14.41
CA HIS A 86 -26.02 -27.01 13.12
C HIS A 86 -24.84 -26.11 12.71
N ASP A 87 -23.70 -26.20 13.40
CA ASP A 87 -22.50 -25.38 13.17
C ASP A 87 -21.22 -26.21 13.34
N PHE A 88 -20.08 -25.69 12.90
CA PHE A 88 -18.78 -26.35 13.03
C PHE A 88 -18.40 -26.57 14.50
N LEU A 89 -17.82 -27.74 14.79
CA LEU A 89 -17.49 -28.15 16.16
C LEU A 89 -16.21 -27.49 16.72
N TRP A 90 -15.65 -26.52 15.98
CA TRP A 90 -14.39 -25.84 16.28
C TRP A 90 -14.35 -25.30 17.71
N ASP A 91 -15.32 -24.46 18.08
CA ASP A 91 -15.35 -23.82 19.40
C ASP A 91 -15.52 -24.84 20.52
N GLN A 92 -16.23 -25.94 20.27
CA GLN A 92 -16.48 -26.97 21.27
C GLN A 92 -15.22 -27.82 21.55
N TYR A 93 -14.52 -28.25 20.50
CA TYR A 93 -13.35 -29.12 20.62
C TYR A 93 -12.06 -28.35 20.92
N LEU A 94 -11.94 -27.10 20.47
CA LEU A 94 -10.75 -26.29 20.73
C LEU A 94 -10.83 -25.53 22.07
N LYS A 95 -11.99 -25.03 22.49
CA LYS A 95 -12.11 -24.27 23.76
C LYS A 95 -12.47 -25.13 24.97
N ASN A 96 -13.24 -26.22 24.83
CA ASN A 96 -14.01 -26.73 25.97
C ASN A 96 -14.06 -28.25 26.19
N LYS A 97 -13.08 -29.03 25.72
CA LYS A 97 -12.91 -30.43 26.16
C LYS A 97 -11.45 -30.69 26.55
N ASP A 98 -11.19 -30.65 27.85
CA ASP A 98 -9.96 -31.25 28.39
C ASP A 98 -10.05 -32.76 28.16
N ASP A 99 -9.16 -33.24 27.29
CA ASP A 99 -8.92 -34.65 26.95
C ASP A 99 -9.87 -35.26 25.88
N MET A 100 -9.65 -34.82 24.63
CA MET A 100 -10.29 -35.39 23.44
C MET A 100 -9.96 -36.88 23.23
N PHE A 101 -8.74 -37.31 23.59
CA PHE A 101 -8.22 -38.65 23.38
C PHE A 101 -7.93 -39.33 24.73
N GLU A 102 -8.27 -40.60 24.88
CA GLU A 102 -7.88 -41.42 26.02
C GLU A 102 -6.40 -41.86 25.93
N ASP A 103 -5.89 -42.08 24.72
CA ASP A 103 -4.50 -42.42 24.48
C ASP A 103 -3.60 -41.21 24.73
N LYS A 104 -2.67 -41.37 25.68
CA LYS A 104 -1.77 -40.29 26.12
C LYS A 104 -0.90 -39.74 24.99
N ARG A 105 -0.60 -40.52 23.96
CA ARG A 105 0.25 -40.11 22.83
C ARG A 105 -0.54 -39.25 21.86
N LEU A 106 -1.75 -39.68 21.50
CA LEU A 106 -2.68 -38.87 20.71
C LEU A 106 -3.03 -37.57 21.43
N LEU A 107 -3.32 -37.66 22.72
CA LEU A 107 -3.63 -36.50 23.55
C LEU A 107 -2.48 -35.47 23.57
N ARG A 108 -1.23 -35.94 23.68
CA ARG A 108 -0.05 -35.06 23.63
C ARG A 108 0.07 -34.37 22.27
N GLN A 109 -0.02 -35.12 21.17
CA GLN A 109 0.06 -34.56 19.82
C GLN A 109 -1.07 -33.57 19.55
N PHE A 110 -2.27 -33.86 20.04
CA PHE A 110 -3.41 -32.95 19.93
C PHE A 110 -3.23 -31.66 20.74
N LYS A 111 -2.62 -31.75 21.94
CA LYS A 111 -2.28 -30.57 22.75
C LYS A 111 -1.25 -29.69 22.05
N ASP A 112 -0.23 -30.29 21.46
CA ASP A 112 0.80 -29.56 20.70
C ASP A 112 0.20 -28.89 19.45
N TYR A 113 -0.67 -29.58 18.72
CA TYR A 113 -1.46 -29.02 17.61
C TYR A 113 -2.30 -27.81 18.06
N LYS A 114 -3.04 -27.93 19.16
CA LYS A 114 -3.87 -26.84 19.70
C LYS A 114 -3.03 -25.61 20.08
N LEU A 115 -1.86 -25.80 20.67
CA LEU A 115 -0.96 -24.71 21.04
C LEU A 115 -0.44 -23.95 19.81
N GLU A 116 0.01 -24.66 18.78
CA GLU A 116 0.55 -24.02 17.57
C GLU A 116 -0.55 -23.29 16.78
N LEU A 117 -1.73 -23.87 16.71
CA LEU A 117 -2.90 -23.27 16.10
C LEU A 117 -3.34 -21.96 16.81
N GLN A 118 -3.31 -21.93 18.15
CA GLN A 118 -3.57 -20.72 18.93
C GLN A 118 -2.50 -19.65 18.69
N ARG A 119 -1.23 -20.05 18.59
CA ARG A 119 -0.11 -19.16 18.30
C ARG A 119 -0.27 -18.49 16.92
N ILE A 120 -0.56 -19.27 15.88
CA ILE A 120 -0.76 -18.76 14.51
C ILE A 120 -1.97 -17.80 14.46
N SER A 121 -3.08 -18.18 15.11
CA SER A 121 -4.28 -17.34 15.19
C SER A 121 -3.99 -15.98 15.86
N GLY A 122 -3.04 -15.92 16.79
CA GLY A 122 -2.62 -14.68 17.46
C GLY A 122 -1.61 -13.83 16.67
N SER A 123 -0.85 -14.42 15.74
CA SER A 123 0.21 -13.72 14.99
C SER A 123 -0.29 -12.91 13.81
N GLY A 124 -1.55 -13.08 13.36
CA GLY A 124 -2.13 -12.32 12.26
C GLY A 124 -1.58 -12.63 10.87
N ASP A 125 -0.61 -13.55 10.77
CA ASP A 125 -0.03 -14.02 9.51
C ASP A 125 -0.94 -15.07 8.87
N VAL A 126 -1.57 -14.68 7.75
CA VAL A 126 -2.57 -15.49 7.01
C VAL A 126 -1.92 -16.69 6.28
N TYR A 127 -0.58 -16.78 6.26
CA TYR A 127 0.14 -17.73 5.39
C TYR A 127 0.51 -19.05 6.06
N TYR A 128 0.40 -19.17 7.38
CA TYR A 128 0.76 -20.41 8.10
C TYR A 128 -0.43 -21.37 8.18
N LYS A 129 -0.35 -22.48 7.42
CA LYS A 129 -1.29 -23.60 7.53
C LYS A 129 -0.80 -24.58 8.60
N CYS A 130 -1.58 -24.78 9.64
CA CYS A 130 -1.35 -25.81 10.65
C CYS A 130 -2.29 -26.99 10.37
N ASP A 131 -1.77 -28.07 9.78
CA ASP A 131 -2.56 -29.27 9.51
C ASP A 131 -2.44 -30.24 10.70
N ILE A 132 -3.55 -30.85 11.09
CA ILE A 132 -3.54 -31.84 12.17
C ILE A 132 -2.74 -33.09 11.78
N GLU A 133 -2.62 -33.36 10.48
CA GLU A 133 -1.83 -34.47 9.92
C GLU A 133 -0.34 -34.38 10.26
N ASP A 134 0.18 -33.18 10.50
CA ASP A 134 1.58 -32.98 10.90
C ASP A 134 1.85 -33.48 12.33
N TYR A 135 0.81 -33.67 13.14
CA TYR A 135 0.89 -34.10 14.54
C TYR A 135 0.31 -35.51 14.74
N ILE A 136 -0.87 -35.74 14.19
CA ILE A 136 -1.58 -37.03 14.21
C ILE A 136 -1.64 -37.51 12.76
N GLY A 137 -0.53 -38.11 12.31
CA GLY A 137 -0.35 -38.62 10.96
C GLY A 137 0.23 -40.03 10.94
N TYR A 138 0.61 -40.50 9.75
CA TYR A 138 1.16 -41.86 9.55
C TYR A 138 2.46 -42.08 10.33
N ASP A 139 3.29 -41.04 10.49
CA ASP A 139 4.54 -41.12 11.26
C ASP A 139 4.30 -41.51 12.73
N LEU A 140 3.18 -41.05 13.32
CA LEU A 140 2.81 -41.43 14.67
C LEU A 140 2.41 -42.90 14.76
N ILE A 141 1.67 -43.40 13.76
CA ILE A 141 1.29 -44.81 13.67
C ILE A 141 2.53 -45.68 13.55
N ASP A 142 3.44 -45.32 12.64
CA ASP A 142 4.69 -46.03 12.37
C ASP A 142 5.61 -46.06 13.60
N ALA A 143 5.69 -44.95 14.34
CA ALA A 143 6.42 -44.86 15.60
C ALA A 143 5.81 -45.75 16.70
N VAL A 144 4.48 -45.76 16.85
CA VAL A 144 3.80 -46.54 17.89
C VAL A 144 3.90 -48.04 17.62
N ILE A 145 3.66 -48.47 16.38
CA ILE A 145 3.74 -49.89 16.01
C ILE A 145 5.20 -50.36 15.91
N HIS A 146 6.17 -49.45 15.77
CA HIS A 146 7.57 -49.75 15.44
C HIS A 146 7.67 -50.55 14.14
N ARG A 147 7.12 -49.98 13.06
CA ARG A 147 6.89 -50.65 11.76
C ARG A 147 8.12 -51.39 11.26
N GLU A 148 9.29 -50.74 11.25
CA GLU A 148 10.54 -51.35 10.76
C GLU A 148 10.89 -52.61 11.56
N ARG A 149 10.87 -52.53 12.90
CA ARG A 149 11.20 -53.67 13.78
C ARG A 149 10.23 -54.83 13.57
N LEU A 150 8.92 -54.56 13.58
CA LEU A 150 7.92 -55.61 13.46
C LEU A 150 7.87 -56.25 12.07
N SER A 151 8.22 -55.49 11.02
CA SER A 151 8.30 -56.04 9.65
C SER A 151 9.32 -57.17 9.52
N GLN A 152 10.37 -57.16 10.35
CA GLN A 152 11.44 -58.17 10.33
C GLN A 152 11.14 -59.42 11.16
N VAL A 153 10.20 -59.35 12.11
CA VAL A 153 9.93 -60.47 13.05
C VAL A 153 9.48 -61.73 12.31
N ALA A 154 8.68 -61.60 11.25
CA ALA A 154 8.30 -62.74 10.42
C ALA A 154 9.54 -63.41 9.77
N GLY A 155 10.50 -62.63 9.29
CA GLY A 155 11.78 -63.13 8.78
C GLY A 155 12.61 -63.82 9.85
N VAL A 156 12.66 -63.24 11.06
CA VAL A 156 13.35 -63.83 12.22
C VAL A 156 12.73 -65.18 12.61
N MET A 157 11.40 -65.33 12.59
CA MET A 157 10.74 -66.61 12.88
C MET A 157 11.10 -67.70 11.87
N THR A 158 11.11 -67.36 10.58
CA THR A 158 11.57 -68.29 9.54
C THR A 158 13.05 -68.63 9.74
N GLY A 159 13.89 -67.64 10.04
CA GLY A 159 15.31 -67.82 10.34
C GLY A 159 15.57 -68.72 11.56
N LEU A 160 14.79 -68.56 12.64
CA LEU A 160 14.83 -69.45 13.79
C LEU A 160 14.44 -70.89 13.41
N GLY A 161 13.44 -71.06 12.54
CA GLY A 161 13.08 -72.38 12.01
C GLY A 161 14.23 -73.04 11.23
N ILE A 162 14.90 -72.28 10.36
CA ILE A 162 16.08 -72.73 9.58
C ILE A 162 17.25 -73.07 10.51
N LEU A 163 17.53 -72.24 11.51
CA LEU A 163 18.57 -72.49 12.50
C LEU A 163 18.30 -73.79 13.28
N GLY A 164 17.03 -74.03 13.65
CA GLY A 164 16.61 -75.27 14.30
C GLY A 164 16.89 -76.50 13.42
N THR A 165 16.70 -76.37 12.10
CA THR A 165 17.03 -77.43 11.14
C THR A 165 18.51 -77.75 11.13
N PHE A 166 19.39 -76.75 11.08
CA PHE A 166 20.83 -76.97 11.10
C PHE A 166 21.29 -77.61 12.41
N ILE A 167 20.75 -77.17 13.56
CA ILE A 167 21.08 -77.75 14.86
C ILE A 167 20.56 -79.19 14.94
N GLY A 168 19.32 -79.46 14.51
CA GLY A 168 18.74 -80.81 14.52
C GLY A 168 19.51 -81.81 13.65
N LEU A 169 19.92 -81.39 12.45
CA LEU A 169 20.76 -82.22 11.58
C LEU A 169 22.18 -82.41 12.15
N SER A 170 22.78 -81.35 12.71
CA SER A 170 24.11 -81.44 13.32
C SER A 170 24.13 -82.42 14.50
N LEU A 171 23.11 -82.38 15.37
CA LEU A 171 22.95 -83.34 16.47
C LEU A 171 22.69 -84.77 15.97
N GLY A 172 21.91 -84.94 14.90
CA GLY A 172 21.66 -86.25 14.30
C GLY A 172 22.90 -86.88 13.66
N LEU A 173 23.78 -86.07 13.09
CA LEU A 173 25.04 -86.52 12.47
C LEU A 173 26.17 -86.73 13.47
N GLN A 174 26.12 -86.13 14.66
CA GLN A 174 27.18 -86.22 15.67
C GLN A 174 27.45 -87.66 16.13
N SER A 175 26.43 -88.52 16.08
CA SER A 175 26.54 -89.94 16.46
C SER A 175 26.68 -90.87 15.25
N PHE A 176 26.93 -90.35 14.04
CA PHE A 176 27.02 -91.15 12.83
C PHE A 176 28.41 -91.79 12.65
N ASN A 177 28.48 -93.12 12.63
CA ASN A 177 29.72 -93.89 12.48
C ASN A 177 29.72 -94.71 11.17
N THR A 178 30.83 -94.66 10.43
CA THR A 178 31.02 -95.33 9.13
C THR A 178 31.96 -96.55 9.19
N GLY A 179 32.29 -97.06 10.38
CA GLY A 179 33.25 -98.16 10.55
C GLY A 179 32.78 -99.50 9.99
N THR A 180 31.70 -100.06 10.54
CA THR A 180 31.13 -101.37 10.17
C THR A 180 29.65 -101.27 9.78
N THR A 181 29.12 -102.27 9.06
CA THR A 181 27.69 -102.32 8.68
C THR A 181 26.74 -102.25 9.88
N ALA A 182 27.14 -102.84 11.02
CA ALA A 182 26.39 -102.78 12.26
C ALA A 182 26.38 -101.36 12.87
N GLU A 183 27.52 -100.67 12.87
CA GLU A 183 27.63 -99.28 13.36
C GLU A 183 26.86 -98.28 12.48
N ILE A 184 26.87 -98.49 11.17
CA ILE A 184 26.07 -97.70 10.23
C ILE A 184 24.57 -97.90 10.54
N THR A 185 24.14 -99.14 10.74
CA THR A 185 22.73 -99.44 11.06
C THR A 185 22.31 -98.81 12.40
N GLY A 186 23.17 -98.87 13.43
CA GLY A 186 22.93 -98.22 14.72
C GLY A 186 22.92 -96.69 14.65
N SER A 187 23.56 -96.10 13.63
CA SER A 187 23.61 -94.65 13.41
C SER A 187 22.34 -94.09 12.73
N ILE A 188 21.51 -94.95 12.13
CA ILE A 188 20.29 -94.54 11.42
C ILE A 188 19.25 -93.97 12.38
N GLU A 189 19.09 -94.56 13.57
CA GLU A 189 18.07 -94.12 14.53
C GLU A 189 18.34 -92.70 15.10
N PRO A 190 19.54 -92.38 15.61
CA PRO A 190 19.90 -91.01 15.99
C PRO A 190 19.78 -90.00 14.84
N LEU A 191 20.21 -90.38 13.63
CA LEU A 191 20.11 -89.54 12.44
C LEU A 191 18.65 -89.23 12.11
N MET A 192 17.78 -90.24 12.11
CA MET A 192 16.36 -90.09 11.85
C MET A 192 15.70 -89.18 12.88
N ASN A 193 16.11 -89.27 14.15
CA ASN A 193 15.62 -88.38 15.21
C ASN A 193 16.06 -86.93 15.01
N GLY A 194 17.30 -86.69 14.58
CA GLY A 194 17.78 -85.34 14.22
C GLY A 194 17.02 -84.73 13.04
N ILE A 195 16.76 -85.52 11.99
CA ILE A 195 15.94 -85.11 10.83
C ILE A 195 14.51 -84.77 11.27
N LYS A 196 13.90 -85.55 12.15
CA LYS A 196 12.57 -85.24 12.70
C LYS A 196 12.57 -83.88 13.41
N VAL A 197 13.51 -83.61 14.31
CA VAL A 197 13.60 -82.31 14.99
C VAL A 197 13.72 -81.18 13.96
N ALA A 198 14.64 -81.35 13.01
CA ALA A 198 14.91 -80.37 11.98
C ALA A 198 13.68 -80.01 11.13
N PHE A 199 12.82 -81.00 10.84
CA PHE A 199 11.56 -80.80 10.13
C PHE A 199 10.52 -80.04 10.96
N HIS A 200 10.35 -80.42 12.24
CA HIS A 200 9.36 -79.78 13.11
C HIS A 200 9.72 -78.32 13.42
N THR A 201 11.00 -78.02 13.68
CA THR A 201 11.43 -76.64 13.93
C THR A 201 11.18 -75.73 12.72
N SER A 202 11.36 -76.22 11.49
CA SER A 202 11.02 -75.46 10.28
C SER A 202 9.52 -75.17 10.19
N ILE A 203 8.67 -76.16 10.48
CA ILE A 203 7.21 -75.99 10.47
C ILE A 203 6.81 -74.93 11.49
N TYR A 204 7.36 -74.98 12.70
CA TYR A 204 7.06 -74.02 13.75
C TYR A 204 7.43 -72.60 13.31
N GLY A 205 8.67 -72.41 12.82
CA GLY A 205 9.13 -71.11 12.32
C GLY A 205 8.26 -70.57 11.19
N MET A 206 7.85 -71.43 10.24
CA MET A 206 7.00 -71.04 9.12
C MET A 206 5.58 -70.66 9.55
N VAL A 207 4.95 -71.45 10.42
CA VAL A 207 3.61 -71.16 10.95
C VAL A 207 3.63 -69.86 11.76
N PHE A 208 4.62 -69.69 12.63
CA PHE A 208 4.82 -68.47 13.41
C PHE A 208 5.05 -67.25 12.52
N SER A 209 5.87 -67.37 11.48
CA SER A 209 6.11 -66.30 10.51
C SER A 209 4.83 -65.85 9.80
N LEU A 210 4.07 -66.82 9.27
CA LEU A 210 2.84 -66.55 8.51
C LEU A 210 1.76 -65.90 9.38
N VAL A 211 1.50 -66.47 10.55
CA VAL A 211 0.48 -65.93 11.47
C VAL A 211 0.88 -64.55 11.97
N PHE A 212 2.15 -64.37 12.35
CA PHE A 212 2.63 -63.06 12.80
C PHE A 212 2.52 -62.02 11.69
N ASN A 213 2.97 -62.32 10.46
CA ASN A 213 2.90 -61.38 9.34
C ASN A 213 1.46 -60.97 9.03
N TYR A 214 0.53 -61.93 9.04
CA TYR A 214 -0.89 -61.66 8.84
C TYR A 214 -1.44 -60.72 9.91
N VAL A 215 -1.19 -61.01 11.19
CA VAL A 215 -1.66 -60.18 12.31
C VAL A 215 -1.05 -58.79 12.27
N PHE A 216 0.26 -58.68 12.01
CA PHE A 216 0.96 -57.41 11.88
C PHE A 216 0.37 -56.55 10.76
N LYS A 217 0.21 -57.10 9.56
CA LYS A 217 -0.36 -56.36 8.42
C LYS A 217 -1.79 -55.90 8.69
N ARG A 218 -2.64 -56.80 9.20
CA ARG A 218 -4.02 -56.45 9.57
C ARG A 218 -4.09 -55.34 10.62
N ARG A 219 -3.15 -55.32 11.56
CA ARG A 219 -3.07 -54.28 12.60
C ARG A 219 -2.63 -52.94 12.06
N LEU A 220 -1.63 -52.95 11.18
CA LEU A 220 -1.18 -51.74 10.51
C LEU A 220 -2.32 -51.15 9.66
N ASP A 221 -2.97 -51.98 8.83
CA ASP A 221 -4.10 -51.56 8.00
C ASP A 221 -5.24 -50.97 8.85
N ASP A 222 -5.63 -51.63 9.95
CA ASP A 222 -6.69 -51.13 10.83
C ASP A 222 -6.32 -49.77 11.47
N ALA A 223 -5.05 -49.56 11.84
CA ALA A 223 -4.57 -48.32 12.41
C ALA A 223 -4.53 -47.18 11.37
N GLU A 224 -4.04 -47.46 10.16
CA GLU A 224 -4.03 -46.50 9.04
C GLU A 224 -5.47 -46.11 8.64
N ASN A 225 -6.38 -47.08 8.53
CA ASN A 225 -7.79 -46.80 8.22
C ASN A 225 -8.49 -45.99 9.33
N ALA A 226 -8.18 -46.26 10.60
CA ALA A 226 -8.72 -45.49 11.72
C ALA A 226 -8.20 -44.05 11.72
N LEU A 227 -6.91 -43.86 11.39
CA LEU A 227 -6.32 -42.55 11.22
C LEU A 227 -7.00 -41.78 10.08
N GLU A 228 -7.15 -42.38 8.90
CA GLU A 228 -7.84 -41.75 7.77
C GLU A 228 -9.29 -41.39 8.09
N TYR A 229 -10.00 -42.28 8.80
CA TYR A 229 -11.37 -42.02 9.24
C TYR A 229 -11.44 -40.83 10.18
N PHE A 230 -10.53 -40.77 11.17
CA PHE A 230 -10.38 -39.65 12.07
C PHE A 230 -10.06 -38.35 11.32
N LEU A 231 -9.02 -38.32 10.50
CA LEU A 231 -8.59 -37.13 9.76
C LEU A 231 -9.69 -36.61 8.85
N ARG A 232 -10.40 -37.50 8.15
CA ARG A 232 -11.53 -37.13 7.30
C ARG A 232 -12.66 -36.49 8.10
N ASN A 233 -13.08 -37.10 9.22
CA ASN A 233 -14.14 -36.54 10.05
C ASN A 233 -13.70 -35.24 10.73
N PHE A 234 -12.45 -35.15 11.17
CA PHE A 234 -11.89 -33.95 11.78
C PHE A 234 -11.87 -32.78 10.79
N LYS A 235 -11.31 -32.99 9.59
CA LYS A 235 -11.26 -31.98 8.53
C LYS A 235 -12.65 -31.57 8.05
N LYS A 236 -13.60 -32.51 8.02
CA LYS A 236 -14.97 -32.25 7.56
C LYS A 236 -15.83 -31.48 8.56
N TYR A 237 -15.72 -31.78 9.85
CA TYR A 237 -16.67 -31.30 10.87
C TYR A 237 -16.07 -30.38 11.93
N VAL A 238 -14.77 -30.48 12.21
CA VAL A 238 -14.11 -29.70 13.28
C VAL A 238 -13.45 -28.45 12.73
N LEU A 239 -12.69 -28.55 11.64
CA LEU A 239 -12.12 -27.39 10.98
C LEU A 239 -13.21 -26.67 10.15
N PRO A 240 -13.43 -25.36 10.34
CA PRO A 240 -14.05 -24.56 9.29
C PRO A 240 -13.11 -24.66 8.09
N ASP A 241 -13.63 -24.95 6.89
CA ASP A 241 -12.89 -24.83 5.64
C ASP A 241 -11.91 -23.66 5.75
N THR A 242 -10.60 -23.92 5.68
CA THR A 242 -9.57 -22.87 5.79
C THR A 242 -9.85 -21.72 4.80
N ASP A 243 -10.54 -22.05 3.71
CA ASP A 243 -11.09 -21.11 2.73
C ASP A 243 -12.16 -20.19 3.31
N LYS A 244 -13.07 -20.67 4.17
CA LYS A 244 -14.09 -19.85 4.82
C LYS A 244 -13.52 -18.90 5.88
N LEU A 245 -12.48 -19.29 6.61
CA LEU A 245 -11.78 -18.37 7.52
C LEU A 245 -11.08 -17.26 6.73
N GLY A 246 -10.39 -17.61 5.64
CA GLY A 246 -9.82 -16.64 4.70
C GLY A 246 -10.88 -15.73 4.06
N ILE A 247 -11.99 -16.30 3.58
CA ILE A 247 -13.11 -15.57 2.96
C ILE A 247 -13.82 -14.69 3.99
N ASN A 248 -14.08 -15.16 5.20
CA ASN A 248 -14.71 -14.36 6.26
C ASN A 248 -13.80 -13.20 6.67
N LYS A 249 -12.49 -13.44 6.79
CA LYS A 249 -11.53 -12.36 7.06
C LYS A 249 -11.43 -11.38 5.90
N MET A 250 -11.43 -11.88 4.67
CA MET A 250 -11.45 -11.06 3.46
C MET A 250 -12.74 -10.23 3.35
N MET A 251 -13.88 -10.82 3.70
CA MET A 251 -15.18 -10.14 3.74
C MET A 251 -15.21 -9.08 4.84
N GLU A 252 -14.66 -9.36 6.03
CA GLU A 252 -14.50 -8.36 7.09
C GLU A 252 -13.63 -7.19 6.62
N LEU A 253 -12.48 -7.47 5.99
CA LEU A 253 -11.61 -6.45 5.39
C LEU A 253 -12.32 -5.66 4.29
N GLN A 254 -13.14 -6.31 3.47
CA GLN A 254 -13.90 -5.67 2.40
C GLN A 254 -15.04 -4.80 2.94
N VAL A 255 -15.70 -5.21 4.03
CA VAL A 255 -16.68 -4.39 4.76
C VAL A 255 -15.99 -3.17 5.37
N GLN A 256 -14.82 -3.34 6.00
CA GLN A 256 -14.04 -2.21 6.53
C GLN A 256 -13.61 -1.24 5.43
N GLN A 257 -13.12 -1.74 4.29
CA GLN A 257 -12.77 -0.90 3.14
C GLN A 257 -13.99 -0.15 2.60
N THR A 258 -15.12 -0.84 2.45
CA THR A 258 -16.36 -0.23 1.96
C THR A 258 -16.82 0.87 2.91
N LYS A 259 -16.78 0.62 4.23
CA LYS A 259 -17.08 1.63 5.23
C LYS A 259 -16.16 2.85 5.14
N ALA A 260 -14.85 2.64 5.00
CA ALA A 260 -13.90 3.74 4.83
C ALA A 260 -14.17 4.56 3.54
N VAL A 261 -14.55 3.90 2.45
CA VAL A 261 -14.94 4.56 1.20
C VAL A 261 -16.25 5.33 1.37
N THR A 262 -17.24 4.78 2.08
CA THR A 262 -18.51 5.46 2.39
C THR A 262 -18.26 6.68 3.28
N ASP A 263 -17.45 6.55 4.33
CA ASP A 263 -17.10 7.64 5.24
C ASP A 263 -16.36 8.76 4.48
N LEU A 264 -15.41 8.40 3.60
CA LEU A 264 -14.74 9.36 2.71
C LEU A 264 -15.73 10.05 1.76
N THR A 265 -16.65 9.29 1.17
CA THR A 265 -17.67 9.84 0.26
C THR A 265 -18.59 10.82 1.00
N ASN A 266 -18.98 10.50 2.23
CA ASN A 266 -19.78 11.38 3.08
C ASN A 266 -19.04 12.68 3.42
N ALA A 267 -17.76 12.58 3.81
CA ALA A 267 -16.92 13.74 4.07
C ALA A 267 -16.78 14.64 2.82
N LEU A 268 -16.60 14.04 1.63
CA LEU A 268 -16.51 14.79 0.37
C LEU A 268 -17.84 15.42 -0.07
N THR A 269 -18.97 14.75 0.19
CA THR A 269 -20.28 15.18 -0.30
C THR A 269 -20.95 16.20 0.63
N HIS A 270 -20.74 16.08 1.95
CA HIS A 270 -21.45 16.90 2.94
C HIS A 270 -20.51 17.84 3.71
N GLU A 271 -19.35 17.39 4.16
CA GLU A 271 -18.46 18.20 5.01
C GLU A 271 -17.58 19.15 4.19
N LEU A 272 -17.05 18.71 3.05
CA LEU A 272 -16.17 19.52 2.21
C LEU A 272 -16.89 20.76 1.62
N PRO A 273 -18.13 20.67 1.08
CA PRO A 273 -18.83 21.85 0.57
C PRO A 273 -19.17 22.86 1.67
N GLU A 274 -19.60 22.40 2.86
CA GLU A 274 -19.89 23.25 4.01
C GLU A 274 -18.62 23.93 4.56
N GLY A 275 -17.50 23.19 4.66
CA GLY A 275 -16.21 23.74 5.05
C GLY A 275 -15.68 24.79 4.07
N LEU A 276 -15.80 24.52 2.76
CA LEU A 276 -15.45 25.47 1.71
C LEU A 276 -16.33 26.71 1.75
N LYS A 277 -17.65 26.56 1.93
CA LYS A 277 -18.58 27.67 2.07
C LYS A 277 -18.23 28.54 3.28
N THR A 278 -18.07 27.92 4.45
CA THR A 278 -17.73 28.61 5.71
C THR A 278 -16.42 29.39 5.61
N PHE A 279 -15.44 28.88 4.85
CA PHE A 279 -14.15 29.55 4.67
C PHE A 279 -14.17 30.64 3.58
N LEU A 280 -14.83 30.40 2.45
CA LEU A 280 -14.79 31.30 1.29
C LEU A 280 -15.80 32.45 1.37
N GLU A 281 -16.99 32.23 1.93
CA GLU A 281 -18.05 33.24 2.05
C GLU A 281 -17.57 34.52 2.77
N PRO A 282 -16.93 34.48 3.97
CA PRO A 282 -16.41 35.68 4.61
C PRO A 282 -15.26 36.36 3.84
N GLN A 283 -14.52 35.62 3.01
CA GLN A 283 -13.48 36.22 2.16
C GLN A 283 -14.10 37.01 1.00
N PHE A 284 -15.18 36.51 0.41
CA PHE A 284 -15.93 37.26 -0.60
C PHE A 284 -16.61 38.49 -0.01
N ASP A 285 -17.19 38.39 1.19
CA ASP A 285 -17.76 39.55 1.90
C ASP A 285 -16.68 40.61 2.21
N HIS A 286 -15.50 40.17 2.67
CA HIS A 286 -14.38 41.07 2.91
C HIS A 286 -13.90 41.74 1.63
N LEU A 287 -13.87 41.00 0.51
CA LEU A 287 -13.48 41.51 -0.80
C LEU A 287 -14.48 42.55 -1.31
N ASP A 288 -15.78 42.29 -1.18
CA ASP A 288 -16.85 43.25 -1.55
C ASP A 288 -16.75 44.54 -0.72
N SER A 289 -16.56 44.41 0.60
CA SER A 289 -16.34 45.55 1.50
C SER A 289 -15.08 46.35 1.15
N THR A 290 -14.00 45.67 0.73
CA THR A 290 -12.76 46.30 0.29
C THR A 290 -12.96 47.07 -1.02
N ILE A 291 -13.70 46.50 -1.97
CA ILE A 291 -14.03 47.14 -3.25
C ILE A 291 -14.91 48.39 -3.03
N ASP A 292 -15.93 48.32 -2.16
CA ASP A 292 -16.77 49.49 -1.84
C ASP A 292 -15.95 50.59 -1.15
N SER A 293 -15.11 50.22 -0.18
CA SER A 293 -14.22 51.16 0.52
C SER A 293 -13.24 51.83 -0.44
N PHE A 294 -12.64 51.06 -1.35
CA PHE A 294 -11.74 51.58 -2.38
C PHE A 294 -12.47 52.54 -3.34
N SER A 295 -13.66 52.15 -3.82
CA SER A 295 -14.45 53.00 -4.73
C SER A 295 -14.82 54.33 -4.06
N ARG A 296 -15.32 54.31 -2.83
CA ARG A 296 -15.65 55.52 -2.08
C ARG A 296 -14.43 56.40 -1.84
N MET A 297 -13.29 55.81 -1.49
CA MET A 297 -12.04 56.53 -1.27
C MET A 297 -11.50 57.15 -2.55
N ALA A 298 -11.50 56.40 -3.66
CA ALA A 298 -11.08 56.89 -4.96
C ALA A 298 -11.95 58.06 -5.44
N THR A 299 -13.28 57.94 -5.32
CA THR A 299 -14.21 59.01 -5.71
C THR A 299 -14.02 60.26 -4.85
N ARG A 300 -13.93 60.12 -3.51
CA ARG A 300 -13.69 61.28 -2.63
C ARG A 300 -12.35 61.96 -2.92
N ASN A 301 -11.27 61.19 -2.99
CA ASN A 301 -9.95 61.75 -3.30
C ASN A 301 -9.93 62.45 -4.65
N GLN A 302 -10.61 61.93 -5.67
CA GLN A 302 -10.72 62.60 -6.97
C GLN A 302 -11.54 63.89 -6.89
N MET A 303 -12.64 63.91 -6.13
CA MET A 303 -13.44 65.13 -5.92
C MET A 303 -12.65 66.21 -5.19
N ASP A 304 -11.95 65.86 -4.11
CA ASP A 304 -11.12 66.81 -3.34
C ASP A 304 -9.99 67.39 -4.22
N GLN A 305 -9.36 66.57 -5.07
CA GLN A 305 -8.33 67.07 -5.98
C GLN A 305 -8.91 67.98 -7.08
N LEU A 306 -10.09 67.64 -7.63
CA LEU A 306 -10.76 68.49 -8.61
C LEU A 306 -11.16 69.83 -8.00
N GLU A 307 -11.67 69.85 -6.76
CA GLU A 307 -11.99 71.08 -6.04
C GLU A 307 -10.74 71.97 -5.89
N ARG A 308 -9.61 71.40 -5.47
CA ARG A 308 -8.33 72.14 -5.37
C ARG A 308 -7.84 72.65 -6.72
N VAL A 309 -8.01 71.88 -7.81
CA VAL A 309 -7.64 72.33 -9.16
C VAL A 309 -8.51 73.50 -9.60
N VAL A 310 -9.82 73.42 -9.37
CA VAL A 310 -10.78 74.49 -9.69
C VAL A 310 -10.48 75.75 -8.88
N GLU A 311 -10.21 75.61 -7.58
CA GLU A 311 -9.88 76.73 -6.70
C GLU A 311 -8.60 77.44 -7.16
N ASN A 312 -7.52 76.68 -7.41
CA ASN A 312 -6.27 77.23 -7.95
C ASN A 312 -6.48 77.90 -9.32
N PHE A 313 -7.30 77.31 -10.19
CA PHE A 313 -7.63 77.90 -11.49
C PHE A 313 -8.34 79.25 -11.33
N ILE A 314 -9.32 79.35 -10.42
CA ILE A 314 -10.04 80.61 -10.16
C ILE A 314 -9.08 81.68 -9.61
N VAL A 315 -8.21 81.32 -8.67
CA VAL A 315 -7.21 82.25 -8.10
C VAL A 315 -6.29 82.78 -9.20
N GLU A 316 -5.76 81.89 -10.04
CA GLU A 316 -4.82 82.25 -11.09
C GLU A 316 -5.48 83.05 -12.22
N MET A 317 -6.73 82.72 -12.55
CA MET A 317 -7.55 83.48 -13.49
C MET A 317 -7.81 84.90 -12.98
N ASN A 318 -8.21 85.07 -11.72
CA ASN A 318 -8.42 86.38 -11.10
C ASN A 318 -7.13 87.20 -11.04
N ARG A 319 -6.01 86.56 -10.70
CA ARG A 319 -4.68 87.21 -10.71
C ARG A 319 -4.32 87.72 -12.10
N THR A 320 -4.52 86.89 -13.12
CA THR A 320 -4.20 87.22 -14.52
C THR A 320 -5.10 88.33 -15.05
N MET A 321 -6.42 88.22 -14.86
CA MET A 321 -7.37 89.26 -15.28
C MET A 321 -7.12 90.59 -14.56
N GLY A 322 -6.81 90.56 -13.25
CA GLY A 322 -6.45 91.75 -12.49
C GLY A 322 -5.20 92.45 -13.04
N ASN A 323 -4.15 91.68 -13.36
CA ASN A 323 -2.95 92.21 -14.01
C ASN A 323 -3.28 92.83 -15.37
N SER A 324 -4.07 92.15 -16.20
CA SER A 324 -4.48 92.68 -17.52
C SER A 324 -5.26 93.99 -17.42
N PHE A 325 -6.18 94.14 -16.46
CA PHE A 325 -6.90 95.41 -16.25
C PHE A 325 -5.99 96.53 -15.75
N SER A 326 -5.04 96.22 -14.87
CA SER A 326 -4.01 97.18 -14.43
C SER A 326 -3.16 97.67 -15.61
N ASP A 327 -2.72 96.76 -16.47
CA ASP A 327 -1.91 97.11 -17.65
C ASP A 327 -2.72 97.91 -18.66
N LEU A 328 -4.00 97.56 -18.85
CA LEU A 328 -4.92 98.32 -19.70
C LEU A 328 -5.13 99.74 -19.16
N SER A 329 -5.28 99.90 -17.84
CA SER A 329 -5.36 101.23 -17.19
C SER A 329 -4.09 102.06 -17.39
N LYS A 330 -2.90 101.45 -17.28
CA LYS A 330 -1.62 102.13 -17.57
C LYS A 330 -1.56 102.61 -19.02
N ILE A 331 -1.93 101.76 -19.97
CA ILE A 331 -1.93 102.09 -21.39
C ILE A 331 -2.89 103.25 -21.66
N VAL A 332 -4.12 103.21 -21.14
CA VAL A 332 -5.09 104.31 -21.32
C VAL A 332 -4.55 105.64 -20.78
N ASN A 333 -3.97 105.65 -19.57
CA ASN A 333 -3.37 106.85 -18.99
C ASN A 333 -2.20 107.38 -19.83
N GLN A 334 -1.36 106.49 -20.34
CA GLN A 334 -0.25 106.86 -21.20
C GLN A 334 -0.74 107.41 -22.55
N THR A 335 -1.81 106.86 -23.11
CA THR A 335 -2.47 107.40 -24.30
C THR A 335 -3.06 108.78 -24.05
N MET A 336 -3.71 109.02 -22.89
CA MET A 336 -4.19 110.35 -22.52
C MET A 336 -3.07 111.38 -22.47
N TYR A 337 -1.93 111.04 -21.86
CA TYR A 337 -0.76 111.92 -21.81
C TYR A 337 -0.25 112.27 -23.21
N VAL A 338 -0.17 111.28 -24.11
CA VAL A 338 0.21 111.51 -25.52
C VAL A 338 -0.81 112.40 -26.22
N GLN A 339 -2.10 112.24 -25.94
CA GLN A 339 -3.17 113.05 -26.54
C GLN A 339 -3.08 114.53 -26.10
N GLU A 340 -2.79 114.81 -24.82
CA GLU A 340 -2.54 116.17 -24.32
C GLU A 340 -1.27 116.77 -24.95
N ALA A 341 -0.20 115.98 -25.08
CA ALA A 341 1.01 116.43 -25.75
C ALA A 341 0.76 116.78 -27.23
N ASN A 342 -0.06 115.98 -27.92
CA ASN A 342 -0.49 116.26 -29.29
C ASN A 342 -1.33 117.54 -29.40
N GLU A 343 -2.27 117.78 -28.47
CA GLU A 343 -3.04 119.03 -28.45
C GLU A 343 -2.11 120.25 -28.33
N LYS A 344 -1.11 120.17 -27.46
CA LYS A 344 -0.12 121.24 -27.28
C LYS A 344 0.71 121.47 -28.54
N GLN A 345 1.18 120.41 -29.20
CA GLN A 345 1.92 120.52 -30.46
C GLN A 345 1.07 121.13 -31.58
N LEU A 346 -0.21 120.74 -31.68
CA LEU A 346 -1.15 121.30 -32.66
C LEU A 346 -1.38 122.80 -32.45
N LYS A 347 -1.53 123.24 -31.19
CA LYS A 347 -1.59 124.68 -30.85
C LYS A 347 -0.33 125.42 -31.27
N GLU A 348 0.85 124.86 -30.99
CA GLU A 348 2.13 125.47 -31.35
C GLU A 348 2.33 125.56 -32.88
N ILE A 349 1.91 124.55 -33.64
CA ILE A 349 1.90 124.58 -35.11
C ILE A 349 0.94 125.66 -35.62
N TYR A 350 -0.26 125.76 -35.03
CA TYR A 350 -1.24 126.78 -35.41
C TYR A 350 -0.70 128.19 -35.19
N GLU A 351 -0.08 128.47 -34.02
CA GLU A 351 0.54 129.76 -33.73
C GLU A 351 1.69 130.09 -34.69
N LYS A 352 2.61 129.13 -34.95
CA LYS A 352 3.70 129.33 -35.92
C LYS A 352 3.18 129.61 -37.34
N ASN A 353 2.13 128.92 -37.77
CA ASN A 353 1.49 129.16 -39.06
C ASN A 353 0.80 130.52 -39.14
N ALA A 354 0.14 130.97 -38.06
CA ALA A 354 -0.46 132.30 -38.00
C ALA A 354 0.61 133.41 -38.12
N VAL A 355 1.74 133.27 -37.42
CA VAL A 355 2.89 134.18 -37.53
C VAL A 355 3.50 134.16 -38.94
N ALA A 356 3.64 132.99 -39.55
CA ALA A 356 4.15 132.86 -40.92
C ALA A 356 3.22 133.54 -41.94
N ALA A 357 1.90 133.40 -41.78
CA ALA A 357 0.91 134.07 -42.64
C ALA A 357 0.96 135.60 -42.53
N ASP A 358 1.09 136.16 -41.32
CA ASP A 358 1.29 137.61 -41.12
C ASP A 358 2.59 138.11 -41.76
N GLY A 359 3.67 137.32 -41.65
CA GLY A 359 4.95 137.57 -42.32
C GLY A 359 4.82 137.59 -43.85
N MET A 360 4.04 136.66 -44.43
CA MET A 360 3.77 136.65 -45.87
C MET A 360 2.96 137.86 -46.33
N VAL A 361 1.97 138.31 -45.56
CA VAL A 361 1.20 139.53 -45.88
C VAL A 361 2.09 140.77 -45.88
N LYS A 362 2.99 140.91 -44.90
CA LYS A 362 3.97 142.00 -44.86
C LYS A 362 4.91 141.97 -46.08
N ALA A 363 5.42 140.80 -46.44
CA ALA A 363 6.28 140.63 -47.61
C ALA A 363 5.57 141.01 -48.93
N VAL A 364 4.29 140.68 -49.07
CA VAL A 364 3.48 141.09 -50.24
C VAL A 364 3.35 142.61 -50.31
N ASN A 365 3.04 143.27 -49.19
CA ASN A 365 2.93 144.73 -49.14
C ASN A 365 4.26 145.44 -49.43
N GLU A 366 5.38 144.92 -48.92
CA GLU A 366 6.72 145.45 -49.26
C GLU A 366 7.03 145.27 -50.74
N MET A 367 6.65 144.13 -51.32
CA MET A 367 6.85 143.85 -52.75
C MET A 367 6.01 144.78 -53.64
N GLU A 368 4.79 145.15 -53.22
CA GLU A 368 3.97 146.14 -53.91
C GLU A 368 4.64 147.52 -53.91
N ASN A 369 5.17 147.96 -52.76
CA ASN A 369 5.95 149.20 -52.65
C ASN A 369 7.19 149.21 -53.55
N VAL A 370 7.96 148.12 -53.57
CA VAL A 370 9.13 147.98 -54.46
C VAL A 370 8.72 148.05 -55.94
N THR A 371 7.60 147.41 -56.29
CA THR A 371 7.06 147.43 -57.66
C THR A 371 6.67 148.86 -58.08
N GLN A 372 6.09 149.63 -57.15
CA GLN A 372 5.72 151.02 -57.39
C GLN A 372 6.95 151.94 -57.55
N GLN A 373 7.95 151.78 -56.68
CA GLN A 373 9.24 152.48 -56.82
C GLN A 373 9.93 152.16 -58.16
N LEU A 374 9.93 150.90 -58.59
CA LEU A 374 10.47 150.51 -59.90
C LEU A 374 9.75 151.19 -61.06
N LYS A 375 8.43 151.41 -60.93
CA LYS A 375 7.63 152.12 -61.93
C LYS A 375 7.99 153.60 -62.01
N GLU A 376 8.15 154.27 -60.87
CA GLU A 376 8.61 155.67 -60.81
C GLU A 376 10.02 155.84 -61.38
N VAL A 377 10.94 154.91 -61.04
CA VAL A 377 12.30 154.90 -61.62
C VAL A 377 12.21 154.72 -63.14
N SER A 378 11.38 153.80 -63.63
CA SER A 378 11.19 153.58 -65.06
C SER A 378 10.68 154.83 -65.80
N GLU A 379 9.68 155.52 -65.23
CA GLU A 379 9.16 156.78 -65.78
C GLU A 379 10.21 157.90 -65.78
N THR A 380 10.97 158.02 -64.70
CA THR A 380 12.04 159.00 -64.54
C THR A 380 13.17 158.77 -65.55
N VAL A 381 13.62 157.51 -65.70
CA VAL A 381 14.61 157.12 -66.71
C VAL A 381 14.09 157.44 -68.12
N SER A 382 12.82 157.15 -68.40
CA SER A 382 12.22 157.45 -69.71
C SER A 382 12.18 158.96 -70.01
N LYS A 383 11.93 159.80 -68.99
CA LYS A 383 12.00 161.26 -69.09
C LYS A 383 13.42 161.75 -69.33
N TYR A 384 14.40 161.26 -68.56
CA TYR A 384 15.81 161.60 -68.76
C TYR A 384 16.32 161.20 -70.15
N VAL A 385 15.95 160.01 -70.64
CA VAL A 385 16.31 159.58 -72.01
C VAL A 385 15.73 160.53 -73.06
N LYS A 386 14.51 161.04 -72.87
CA LYS A 386 13.94 162.08 -73.73
C LYS A 386 14.71 163.39 -73.63
N GLU A 387 15.03 163.84 -72.42
CA GLU A 387 15.77 165.08 -72.17
C GLU A 387 17.17 165.04 -72.79
N VAL A 388 17.90 163.93 -72.61
CA VAL A 388 19.21 163.68 -73.24
C VAL A 388 19.08 163.77 -74.76
N ARG A 389 18.06 163.15 -75.37
CA ARG A 389 17.84 163.25 -76.83
C ARG A 389 17.55 164.68 -77.30
N THR A 390 16.82 165.47 -76.52
CA THR A 390 16.58 166.89 -76.85
C THR A 390 17.81 167.76 -76.66
N LEU A 391 18.64 167.51 -75.64
CA LEU A 391 19.88 168.24 -75.40
C LEU A 391 20.94 167.91 -76.47
N GLU A 392 21.07 166.64 -76.83
CA GLU A 392 21.89 166.21 -77.99
C GLU A 392 21.47 166.95 -79.26
N ALA A 393 20.16 167.12 -79.49
CA ALA A 393 19.64 167.88 -80.62
C ALA A 393 19.90 169.40 -80.53
N GLN A 394 19.91 169.99 -79.32
CA GLN A 394 20.16 171.42 -79.11
C GLN A 394 21.64 171.79 -79.20
N ILE A 395 22.55 170.99 -78.65
CA ILE A 395 24.00 171.29 -78.68
C ILE A 395 24.56 171.17 -80.11
N ALA A 396 24.06 170.22 -80.90
CA ALA A 396 24.34 170.14 -82.33
C ALA A 396 23.98 171.44 -83.10
N SER A 397 23.11 172.31 -82.52
CA SER A 397 22.61 173.52 -83.17
C SER A 397 23.30 174.84 -82.76
N TYR A 398 24.13 174.90 -81.70
CA TYR A 398 24.67 176.17 -81.16
C TYR A 398 26.20 176.38 -81.20
N GLY A 399 27.03 175.35 -81.42
CA GLY A 399 28.49 175.51 -81.50
C GLY A 399 29.08 175.80 -82.89
N ASN A 400 28.21 175.84 -83.91
CA ASN A 400 28.57 176.19 -85.28
C ASN A 400 28.60 177.73 -85.42
N LYS A 401 29.64 178.38 -84.91
CA LYS A 401 30.05 179.76 -85.24
C LYS A 401 31.51 180.03 -84.86
#